data_AF-A0A511N9G2-F1
#
_entry.id   AF-A0A511N9G2-F1
#
_cell.length_a   1.000
_cell.length_b   1.000
_cell.length_c   1.000
_cell.angle_alpha   90.00
_cell.angle_beta   90.00
_cell.angle_gamma   90.00
#
_symmetry.space_group_name_H-M   'P 1'
#
loop_
_entity.id
_entity.type
_entity.pdbx_description
1 polymer ?
#
loop_
_entity_poly.entity_id
_entity_poly.type
_entity_poly.pdbx_seq_one_letter_code
_entity_poly.pdbx_strand_id
1 'polypeptide(L)'
;MRSHQSRTAGFTLLEMLAVLAVLSVLLALGASSYSTYRNQMQVKEAAEQFARDLQAQHFNAKRTNTTQSVVVVAQATTYTAGGSNRTLPSGVRFSTGGTVNFYPPYGTTIAQNGTADPTTQSFTLSNNNHSRTVTVVGLIGKVIVK
;
A
#
# COMPACT_ATOMS: atom_id res chain seq x y z
N MET A 1 65.53 11.25 22.13
CA MET A 1 64.44 10.70 21.29
C MET A 1 63.55 9.85 22.17
N ARG A 2 62.35 10.31 22.55
CA ARG A 2 61.40 9.57 23.42
C ARG A 2 60.44 8.78 22.53
N SER A 3 60.55 7.45 22.54
CA SER A 3 59.63 6.57 21.83
C SER A 3 58.26 6.61 22.51
N HIS A 4 57.23 6.97 21.74
CA HIS A 4 55.84 6.82 22.17
C HIS A 4 55.50 5.34 22.11
N GLN A 5 55.39 4.69 23.28
CA GLN A 5 54.78 3.38 23.37
C GLN A 5 53.29 3.51 23.06
N SER A 6 52.88 3.03 21.90
CA SER A 6 51.47 2.80 21.57
C SER A 6 50.93 1.72 22.50
N ARG A 7 50.10 2.12 23.47
CA ARG A 7 49.37 1.19 24.33
C ARG A 7 48.33 0.45 23.48
N THR A 8 48.48 -0.85 23.33
CA THR A 8 47.45 -1.73 22.78
C THR A 8 46.34 -1.86 23.83
N ALA A 9 45.16 -1.31 23.56
CA ALA A 9 43.98 -1.51 24.38
C ALA A 9 43.15 -2.67 23.80
N GLY A 10 42.92 -3.71 24.59
CA GLY A 10 42.03 -4.83 24.26
C GLY A 10 40.74 -4.77 25.07
N PHE A 11 39.67 -5.38 24.55
CA PHE A 11 38.39 -5.51 25.27
C PHE A 11 38.47 -6.63 26.31
N THR A 12 37.99 -6.35 27.52
CA THR A 12 37.80 -7.36 28.56
C THR A 12 36.53 -8.19 28.31
N LEU A 13 36.48 -9.40 28.85
CA LEU A 13 35.29 -10.25 28.80
C LEU A 13 34.08 -9.56 29.45
N LEU A 14 34.31 -8.83 30.55
CA LEU A 14 33.27 -8.08 31.26
C LEU A 14 32.69 -6.96 30.39
N GLU A 15 33.53 -6.21 29.67
CA GLU A 15 33.07 -5.15 28.76
C GLU A 15 32.25 -5.74 27.61
N MET A 16 32.64 -6.89 27.06
CA MET A 16 31.86 -7.56 26.02
C MET A 16 30.48 -8.00 26.54
N LEU A 17 30.39 -8.53 27.77
CA LEU A 17 29.10 -8.86 28.39
C LEU A 17 28.23 -7.62 28.62
N ALA A 18 28.83 -6.52 29.09
CA ALA A 18 28.12 -5.26 29.27
C ALA A 18 27.58 -4.70 27.94
N VAL A 19 28.39 -4.72 26.87
CA VAL A 19 27.96 -4.28 25.53
C VAL A 19 26.83 -5.14 24.99
N LEU A 20 26.92 -6.47 25.11
CA LEU A 20 25.86 -7.39 24.66
C LEU A 20 24.56 -7.20 25.47
N ALA A 21 24.67 -6.94 26.78
CA ALA A 21 23.50 -6.64 27.60
C ALA A 21 22.78 -5.40 27.09
N VAL A 22 23.50 -4.30 26.88
CA VAL A 22 22.93 -3.06 26.32
C VAL A 22 22.36 -3.27 24.91
N LEU A 23 23.08 -3.99 24.06
CA LEU A 23 22.66 -4.27 22.68
C LEU A 23 21.37 -5.11 22.64
N SER A 24 21.21 -6.07 23.56
CA SER A 24 19.98 -6.87 23.65
C SER A 24 18.75 -6.02 23.98
N VAL A 25 18.90 -5.04 24.87
CA VAL A 25 17.84 -4.09 25.22
C VAL A 25 17.50 -3.20 24.02
N LEU A 26 18.51 -2.68 23.32
CA LEU A 26 18.30 -1.85 22.13
C LEU A 26 17.60 -2.62 21.00
N LEU A 27 17.99 -3.88 20.75
CA LEU A 27 17.35 -4.72 19.74
C LEU A 27 15.89 -5.03 20.09
N ALA A 28 15.59 -5.29 21.36
CA ALA A 28 14.23 -5.53 21.82
C ALA A 28 13.31 -4.33 21.53
N LEU A 29 13.81 -3.10 21.75
CA LEU A 29 13.09 -1.87 21.41
C LEU A 29 12.98 -1.65 19.90
N GLY A 30 14.02 -1.99 19.14
CA GLY A 30 14.04 -1.81 17.68
C GLY A 30 13.11 -2.75 16.91
N ALA A 31 12.92 -3.98 17.39
CA ALA A 31 12.16 -5.01 16.68
C ALA A 31 10.68 -4.64 16.45
N SER A 32 10.02 -4.01 17.43
CA SER A 32 8.61 -3.60 17.33
C SER A 32 8.42 -2.45 16.33
N SER A 33 9.33 -1.49 16.33
CA SER A 33 9.36 -0.38 15.37
C SER A 33 9.54 -0.87 13.94
N TYR A 34 10.46 -1.83 13.72
CA TYR A 34 10.69 -2.41 12.41
C TYR A 34 9.46 -3.13 11.84
N SER A 35 8.75 -3.91 12.66
CA SER A 35 7.51 -4.59 12.25
C SER A 35 6.43 -3.59 11.82
N THR A 36 6.26 -2.51 12.58
CA THR A 36 5.31 -1.43 12.28
C THR A 36 5.63 -0.75 10.96
N TYR A 37 6.89 -0.39 10.74
CA TYR A 37 7.36 0.21 9.49
C TYR A 37 7.12 -0.70 8.28
N ARG A 38 7.42 -1.99 8.41
CA ARG A 38 7.19 -2.97 7.33
C ARG A 38 5.71 -3.06 6.96
N ASN A 39 4.82 -3.14 7.93
CA ASN A 39 3.37 -3.20 7.69
C ASN A 39 2.85 -1.93 6.98
N GLN A 40 3.37 -0.75 7.35
CA GLN A 40 3.02 0.52 6.69
C GLN A 40 3.43 0.54 5.22
N MET A 41 4.64 0.06 4.91
CA MET A 41 5.14 0.00 3.54
C MET A 41 4.33 -0.97 2.69
N GLN A 42 3.93 -2.12 3.25
CA GLN A 42 3.08 -3.09 2.55
C GLN A 42 1.70 -2.52 2.20
N VAL A 43 1.04 -1.84 3.13
CA VAL A 43 -0.26 -1.21 2.87
C VAL A 43 -0.13 -0.07 1.85
N LYS A 44 0.98 0.68 1.90
CA LYS A 44 1.28 1.72 0.90
C LYS A 44 1.45 1.14 -0.49
N GLU A 45 2.30 0.12 -0.64
CA GLU A 45 2.53 -0.57 -1.92
C GLU A 45 1.22 -1.12 -2.50
N ALA A 46 0.41 -1.78 -1.66
CA ALA A 46 -0.89 -2.31 -2.05
C ALA A 46 -1.85 -1.21 -2.54
N ALA A 47 -1.92 -0.08 -1.83
CA ALA A 47 -2.77 1.05 -2.20
C ALA A 47 -2.30 1.70 -3.52
N GLU A 48 -0.98 1.84 -3.71
CA GLU A 48 -0.41 2.38 -4.94
C GLU A 48 -0.62 1.43 -6.14
N GLN A 49 -0.47 0.12 -5.95
CA GLN A 49 -0.79 -0.88 -6.96
C GLN A 49 -2.25 -0.78 -7.38
N PHE A 50 -3.17 -0.76 -6.42
CA PHE A 50 -4.59 -0.67 -6.69
C PHE A 50 -4.95 0.65 -7.40
N ALA A 51 -4.35 1.76 -6.98
CA ALA A 51 -4.53 3.06 -7.62
C ALA A 51 -4.02 3.07 -9.08
N ARG A 52 -2.87 2.46 -9.35
CA ARG A 52 -2.34 2.31 -10.72
C ARG A 52 -3.29 1.50 -11.59
N ASP A 53 -3.85 0.41 -11.06
CA ASP A 53 -4.79 -0.42 -11.81
C ASP A 53 -6.11 0.30 -12.10
N LEU A 54 -6.64 1.08 -11.14
CA LEU A 54 -7.80 1.95 -11.38
C LEU A 54 -7.52 2.97 -12.48
N GLN A 55 -6.36 3.65 -12.43
CA GLN A 55 -5.96 4.60 -13.47
C GLN A 55 -5.78 3.92 -14.83
N ALA A 56 -5.21 2.72 -14.86
CA ALA A 56 -5.05 1.94 -16.07
C ALA A 56 -6.42 1.57 -16.68
N GLN A 57 -7.39 1.13 -15.87
CA GLN A 57 -8.74 0.83 -16.36
C GLN A 57 -9.46 2.08 -16.87
N HIS A 58 -9.29 3.22 -16.19
CA HIS A 58 -9.78 4.51 -16.66
C HIS A 58 -9.22 4.87 -18.05
N PHE A 59 -7.91 4.71 -18.29
CA PHE A 59 -7.32 4.95 -19.60
C PHE A 59 -7.71 3.89 -20.65
N ASN A 60 -7.85 2.62 -20.24
CA ASN A 60 -8.28 1.55 -21.12
C ASN A 60 -9.72 1.76 -21.61
N ALA A 61 -10.61 2.27 -20.77
CA ALA A 61 -11.98 2.59 -21.17
C ALA A 61 -12.00 3.64 -22.30
N LYS A 62 -11.15 4.68 -22.19
CA LYS A 62 -10.96 5.69 -23.25
C LYS A 62 -10.38 5.09 -24.52
N ARG A 63 -9.33 4.28 -24.38
CA ARG A 63 -8.55 3.75 -25.49
C ARG A 63 -9.30 2.69 -26.30
N THR A 64 -10.03 1.81 -25.62
CA THR A 64 -10.71 0.67 -26.24
C THR A 64 -12.16 0.96 -26.60
N ASN A 65 -12.70 2.11 -26.16
CA ASN A 65 -14.10 2.47 -26.28
C ASN A 65 -15.06 1.40 -25.70
N THR A 66 -14.59 0.68 -24.66
CA THR A 66 -15.37 -0.33 -23.94
C THR A 66 -15.39 -0.04 -22.44
N THR A 67 -16.46 -0.41 -21.75
CA THR A 67 -16.55 -0.25 -20.30
C THR A 67 -15.51 -1.12 -19.60
N GLN A 68 -14.72 -0.54 -18.71
CA GLN A 68 -13.74 -1.25 -17.90
C GLN A 68 -14.17 -1.25 -16.45
N SER A 69 -14.20 -2.43 -15.82
CA SER A 69 -14.62 -2.58 -14.44
C SER A 69 -13.46 -2.99 -13.53
N VAL A 70 -13.52 -2.53 -12.29
CA VAL A 70 -12.69 -2.98 -11.18
C VAL A 70 -13.61 -3.48 -10.09
N VAL A 71 -13.49 -4.77 -9.76
CA VAL A 71 -14.36 -5.46 -8.79
C VAL A 71 -13.53 -5.89 -7.59
N VAL A 72 -13.97 -5.47 -6.42
CA VAL A 72 -13.33 -5.73 -5.13
C VAL A 72 -14.30 -6.49 -4.24
N VAL A 73 -13.79 -7.55 -3.61
CA VAL A 73 -14.55 -8.33 -2.61
C VAL A 73 -14.06 -7.95 -1.22
N ALA A 74 -14.99 -7.74 -0.28
CA ALA A 74 -14.65 -7.42 1.10
C ALA A 74 -13.81 -8.54 1.72
N GLN A 75 -12.82 -8.16 2.54
CA GLN A 75 -11.88 -9.02 3.24
C GLN A 75 -11.00 -9.91 2.32
N ALA A 76 -11.05 -9.70 1.01
CA ALA A 76 -10.22 -10.42 0.06
C ALA A 76 -8.83 -9.78 -0.08
N THR A 77 -7.84 -10.60 -0.41
CA THR A 77 -6.50 -10.19 -0.86
C THR A 77 -6.42 -10.05 -2.38
N THR A 78 -7.52 -10.27 -3.09
CA THR A 78 -7.60 -10.27 -4.54
C THR A 78 -8.71 -9.36 -5.03
N TYR A 79 -8.57 -8.89 -6.27
CA TYR A 79 -9.55 -8.09 -6.97
C TYR A 79 -9.44 -8.35 -8.47
N THR A 80 -10.46 -7.98 -9.23
CA THR A 80 -10.46 -8.09 -10.69
C THR A 80 -10.35 -6.70 -11.29
N ALA A 81 -9.46 -6.50 -12.25
CA ALA A 81 -9.31 -5.25 -12.99
C ALA A 81 -9.28 -5.54 -14.49
N GLY A 82 -10.26 -5.00 -15.23
CA GLY A 82 -10.38 -5.24 -16.68
C GLY A 82 -10.53 -6.73 -17.03
N GLY A 83 -11.25 -7.50 -16.20
CA GLY A 83 -11.45 -8.94 -16.36
C GLY A 83 -10.29 -9.84 -15.91
N SER A 84 -9.15 -9.27 -15.50
CA SER A 84 -8.01 -10.03 -14.98
C SER A 84 -7.96 -10.02 -13.46
N ASN A 85 -7.73 -11.17 -12.83
CA ASN A 85 -7.50 -11.24 -11.38
C ASN A 85 -6.12 -10.74 -11.00
N ARG A 86 -6.07 -9.96 -9.92
CA ARG A 86 -4.87 -9.39 -9.31
C ARG A 86 -4.85 -9.70 -7.83
N THR A 87 -3.64 -9.84 -7.28
CA THR A 87 -3.41 -10.13 -5.86
C THR A 87 -2.66 -8.97 -5.24
N LEU A 88 -3.10 -8.55 -4.05
CA LEU A 88 -2.42 -7.54 -3.24
C LEU A 88 -1.21 -8.16 -2.53
N PRO A 89 -0.13 -7.38 -2.34
CA PRO A 89 1.07 -7.87 -1.68
C PRO A 89 0.83 -8.14 -0.19
N SER A 90 1.62 -9.06 0.37
CA SER A 90 1.84 -9.23 1.82
C SER A 90 0.59 -9.41 2.68
N GLY A 91 -0.47 -10.04 2.15
CA GLY A 91 -1.69 -10.35 2.91
C GLY A 91 -2.55 -9.14 3.27
N VAL A 92 -2.30 -7.98 2.62
CA VAL A 92 -3.16 -6.80 2.72
C VAL A 92 -4.54 -7.16 2.16
N ARG A 93 -5.59 -6.75 2.87
CA ARG A 93 -6.98 -7.04 2.52
C ARG A 93 -7.78 -5.77 2.32
N PHE A 94 -8.78 -5.84 1.46
CA PHE A 94 -9.79 -4.79 1.39
C PHE A 94 -10.73 -4.89 2.60
N SER A 95 -10.97 -3.79 3.30
CA SER A 95 -11.93 -3.74 4.41
C SER A 95 -13.38 -3.74 3.90
N THR A 96 -13.60 -3.20 2.69
CA THR A 96 -14.92 -3.11 2.04
C THR A 96 -14.84 -3.60 0.60
N GLY A 97 -15.95 -4.14 0.10
CA GLY A 97 -16.12 -4.52 -1.30
C GLY A 97 -16.77 -3.41 -2.12
N GLY A 98 -16.73 -3.55 -3.44
CA GLY A 98 -17.40 -2.62 -4.35
C GLY A 98 -16.97 -2.79 -5.79
N THR A 99 -17.64 -2.05 -6.68
CA THR A 99 -17.34 -2.07 -8.11
C THR A 99 -17.26 -0.65 -8.67
N VAL A 100 -16.12 -0.34 -9.27
CA VAL A 100 -15.94 0.88 -10.08
C VAL A 100 -16.08 0.49 -11.54
N ASN A 101 -16.94 1.19 -12.27
CA ASN A 101 -17.03 1.09 -13.72
C ASN A 101 -16.53 2.39 -14.34
N PHE A 102 -15.68 2.28 -15.36
CA PHE A 102 -15.24 3.39 -16.20
C PHE A 102 -15.87 3.23 -17.58
N TYR A 103 -16.72 4.17 -17.96
CA TYR A 103 -17.48 4.14 -19.20
C TYR A 103 -16.77 4.91 -20.32
N PRO A 104 -16.75 4.38 -21.55
CA PRO A 104 -16.24 5.09 -22.72
C PRO A 104 -17.17 6.26 -23.12
N PRO A 105 -16.71 7.20 -23.97
CA PRO A 105 -15.35 7.34 -24.50
C PRO A 105 -14.42 8.11 -23.56
N TYR A 106 -14.95 8.68 -22.47
CA TYR A 106 -14.22 9.59 -21.58
C TYR A 106 -13.77 8.96 -20.26
N GLY A 107 -13.96 7.66 -20.06
CA GLY A 107 -13.60 6.96 -18.82
C GLY A 107 -14.40 7.46 -17.61
N THR A 108 -15.64 7.93 -17.81
CA THR A 108 -16.42 8.48 -16.70
C THR A 108 -16.89 7.39 -15.75
N THR A 109 -17.12 7.74 -14.50
CA THR A 109 -17.67 6.82 -13.48
C THR A 109 -19.19 6.67 -13.58
N ILE A 110 -19.81 7.44 -14.46
CA ILE A 110 -21.25 7.48 -14.72
C ILE A 110 -21.50 7.05 -16.17
N ALA A 111 -22.52 6.23 -16.40
CA ALA A 111 -22.94 5.81 -17.72
C ALA A 111 -23.53 6.99 -18.51
N GLN A 112 -23.39 6.98 -19.84
CA GLN A 112 -23.76 8.07 -20.76
C GLN A 112 -25.23 8.55 -20.65
N ASN A 113 -26.14 7.73 -20.08
CA ASN A 113 -27.57 8.03 -19.90
C ASN A 113 -28.01 8.17 -18.42
N GLY A 114 -27.09 8.20 -17.46
CA GLY A 114 -27.40 8.31 -16.03
C GLY A 114 -27.46 9.77 -15.55
N THR A 115 -28.40 10.10 -14.66
CA THR A 115 -28.38 11.37 -13.93
C THR A 115 -27.06 11.48 -13.16
N ALA A 116 -26.30 12.55 -13.43
CA ALA A 116 -24.95 12.72 -12.91
C ALA A 116 -24.95 13.10 -11.43
N ASP A 117 -24.87 12.12 -10.54
CA ASP A 117 -24.40 12.35 -9.17
C ASP A 117 -22.91 12.01 -9.10
N PRO A 118 -22.02 12.91 -8.63
CA PRO A 118 -20.60 12.61 -8.49
C PRO A 118 -20.42 11.50 -7.44
N THR A 119 -20.37 10.25 -7.91
CA THR A 119 -20.18 9.10 -7.02
C THR A 119 -18.76 9.08 -6.49
N THR A 120 -18.62 9.15 -5.17
CA THR A 120 -17.36 8.89 -4.48
C THR A 120 -17.33 7.42 -4.08
N GLN A 121 -16.38 6.65 -4.61
CA GLN A 121 -16.17 5.27 -4.20
C GLN A 121 -14.84 5.14 -3.47
N SER A 122 -14.87 4.61 -2.25
CA SER A 122 -13.68 4.44 -1.40
C SER A 122 -13.44 2.98 -1.09
N PHE A 123 -12.19 2.55 -1.25
CA PHE A 123 -11.71 1.22 -0.92
C PHE A 123 -10.61 1.35 0.13
N THR A 124 -10.87 0.84 1.32
CA THR A 124 -9.87 0.82 2.39
C THR A 124 -9.09 -0.49 2.33
N LEU A 125 -7.77 -0.40 2.27
CA LEU A 125 -6.85 -1.52 2.38
C LEU A 125 -6.27 -1.54 3.78
N SER A 126 -6.16 -2.72 4.39
CA SER A 126 -5.71 -2.85 5.77
C SER A 126 -4.81 -4.06 6.02
N ASN A 127 -3.87 -3.92 6.96
CA ASN A 127 -3.01 -4.97 7.49
C ASN A 127 -2.53 -4.60 8.90
N ASN A 128 -2.76 -5.48 9.90
CA ASN A 128 -2.23 -5.35 11.27
C ASN A 128 -2.29 -3.91 11.83
N ASN A 129 -3.50 -3.36 11.94
CA ASN A 129 -3.82 -2.00 12.42
C ASN A 129 -3.38 -0.82 11.53
N HIS A 130 -2.79 -1.09 10.37
CA HIS A 130 -2.48 -0.05 9.40
C HIS A 130 -3.49 -0.09 8.26
N SER A 131 -3.93 1.08 7.81
CA SER A 131 -4.87 1.19 6.70
C SER A 131 -4.55 2.37 5.80
N ARG A 132 -4.88 2.23 4.51
CA ARG A 132 -4.92 3.33 3.54
C ARG A 132 -6.18 3.24 2.71
N THR A 133 -6.68 4.38 2.29
CA THR A 133 -7.92 4.44 1.50
C THR A 133 -7.62 4.96 0.11
N VAL A 134 -8.07 4.21 -0.90
CA VAL A 134 -8.04 4.63 -2.29
C VAL A 134 -9.45 5.04 -2.68
N THR A 135 -9.60 6.30 -3.08
CA THR A 135 -10.89 6.88 -3.44
C THR A 135 -10.91 7.30 -4.91
N VAL A 136 -11.98 6.94 -5.59
CA VAL A 136 -12.34 7.46 -6.92
C VAL A 136 -13.38 8.55 -6.73
N VAL A 137 -13.09 9.78 -7.17
CA VAL A 137 -13.96 10.95 -7.00
C VAL A 137 -14.37 11.58 -8.32
N GLY A 138 -15.60 12.12 -8.32
CA GLY A 138 -16.15 12.93 -9.40
C GLY A 138 -16.48 12.13 -10.68
N LEU A 139 -17.06 12.84 -11.65
CA LEU A 139 -17.48 12.27 -12.93
C LEU A 139 -16.31 11.66 -13.73
N ILE A 140 -15.13 12.29 -13.66
CA ILE A 140 -13.93 11.90 -14.40
C ILE A 140 -13.17 10.74 -13.74
N GLY A 141 -13.63 10.24 -12.59
CA GLY A 141 -12.99 9.13 -11.90
C GLY A 141 -11.56 9.40 -11.41
N LYS A 142 -11.31 10.58 -10.83
CA LYS A 142 -9.97 10.91 -10.29
C LYS A 142 -9.64 9.96 -9.13
N VAL A 143 -8.50 9.29 -9.23
CA VAL A 143 -8.01 8.35 -8.21
C VAL A 143 -7.11 9.09 -7.22
N ILE A 144 -7.38 8.94 -5.92
CA ILE A 144 -6.65 9.56 -4.82
C ILE A 144 -6.30 8.48 -3.79
N VAL A 145 -5.05 8.48 -3.32
CA VAL A 145 -4.61 7.63 -2.21
C VAL A 145 -4.45 8.48 -0.96
N LYS A 146 -5.03 8.04 0.17
CA LYS A 146 -4.93 8.65 1.49
C LYS A 146 -4.32 7.63 2.45
#